data_AF-D7MHW7-F1
#
_entry.id   AF-D7MHW7-F1
#
_cell.length_a   1.000
_cell.length_b   1.000
_cell.length_c   1.000
_cell.angle_alpha   90.00
_cell.angle_beta   90.00
_cell.angle_gamma   90.00
#
_symmetry.space_group_name_H-M   'P 1'
#
loop_
_entity.id
_entity.type
_entity.pdbx_description
1 polymer ?
#
loop_
_entity_poly.entity_id
_entity_poly.type
_entity_poly.pdbx_seq_one_letter_code
_entity_poly.pdbx_strand_id
1 'polypeptide(L)'
;MVKVDRNITVNLGTIKADKQFFLELIDPQTWLSEELSKFIISISSGEEIEEFVKPYALMVPYLIKAFASPAEQDELNDAGYKIRRCGEIPQNKKSGDCGVYALTYIECLALDVDMKIGPCDANIKDIQQKLATGMFMEANHWEDL
;
A
#
# COMPACT_ATOMS: atom_id res chain seq x y z
N MET A 1 -5.72 19.03 21.92
CA MET A 1 -6.07 18.44 20.62
C MET A 1 -6.28 19.58 19.63
N VAL A 2 -5.31 19.83 18.76
CA VAL A 2 -5.30 20.96 17.81
C VAL A 2 -6.23 20.64 16.64
N LYS A 3 -7.12 21.57 16.28
CA LYS A 3 -7.90 21.50 15.03
C LYS A 3 -6.96 21.87 13.89
N VAL A 4 -6.60 20.89 13.05
CA VAL A 4 -5.88 21.16 11.81
C VAL A 4 -6.93 21.43 10.72
N ASP A 5 -7.37 22.68 10.62
CA ASP A 5 -8.24 23.15 9.54
C ASP A 5 -7.35 23.48 8.33
N ARG A 6 -6.95 22.49 7.54
CA ARG A 6 -6.19 22.70 6.28
C ARG A 6 -7.10 22.43 5.10
N ASN A 7 -7.16 23.40 4.18
CA ASN A 7 -7.80 23.19 2.88
C ASN A 7 -6.94 22.23 2.06
N ILE A 8 -7.56 21.20 1.48
CA ILE A 8 -6.88 20.26 0.60
C ILE A 8 -7.37 20.51 -0.82
N THR A 9 -6.44 20.62 -1.75
CA THR A 9 -6.73 20.70 -3.18
C THR A 9 -6.59 19.31 -3.78
N VAL A 10 -7.68 18.80 -4.33
CA VAL A 10 -7.70 17.58 -5.15
C VAL A 10 -8.15 17.96 -6.56
N ASN A 11 -7.93 17.10 -7.56
CA ASN A 11 -8.31 17.35 -8.97
C ASN A 11 -9.82 17.61 -9.20
N LEU A 12 -10.63 17.58 -8.15
CA LEU A 12 -12.07 17.87 -8.12
C LEU A 12 -12.42 19.21 -7.44
N GLY A 13 -11.43 19.99 -7.00
CA GLY A 13 -11.62 21.30 -6.36
C GLY A 13 -10.94 21.41 -4.99
N THR A 14 -11.22 22.53 -4.31
CA THR A 14 -10.73 22.77 -2.95
C THR A 14 -11.81 22.37 -1.96
N ILE A 15 -11.47 21.48 -1.04
CA ILE A 15 -12.40 20.96 -0.04
C ILE A 15 -11.85 21.21 1.36
N LYS A 16 -12.77 21.47 2.30
CA LYS A 16 -12.43 21.65 3.71
C LYS A 16 -12.27 20.27 4.32
N ALA A 17 -11.03 19.85 4.50
CA ALA A 17 -10.74 18.57 5.11
C ALA A 17 -10.94 18.68 6.62
N ASP A 18 -12.02 18.09 7.12
CA ASP A 18 -12.25 17.90 8.54
C ASP A 18 -12.22 16.41 8.89
N LYS A 19 -12.37 16.09 10.19
CA LYS A 19 -12.35 14.69 10.65
C LYS A 19 -13.42 13.84 9.95
N GLN A 20 -14.56 14.41 9.61
CA GLN A 20 -15.65 13.70 8.94
C GLN A 20 -15.27 13.40 7.49
N PHE A 21 -14.64 14.35 6.79
CA PHE A 21 -14.10 14.13 5.44
C PHE A 21 -13.10 12.96 5.40
N PHE A 22 -12.17 12.88 6.36
CA PHE A 22 -11.23 11.75 6.41
C PHE A 22 -11.88 10.43 6.83
N LEU A 23 -12.92 10.45 7.67
CA LEU A 23 -13.71 9.27 8.02
C LEU A 23 -14.54 8.75 6.84
N GLU A 24 -14.95 9.63 5.92
CA GLU A 24 -15.65 9.28 4.68
C GLU A 24 -14.69 8.84 3.56
N LEU A 25 -13.49 9.43 3.51
CA LEU A 25 -12.43 9.05 2.56
C LEU A 25 -11.75 7.73 2.94
N ILE A 26 -11.68 7.47 4.25
CA ILE A 26 -11.10 6.27 4.86
C ILE A 26 -12.25 5.53 5.54
N ASP A 27 -13.09 4.83 4.78
CA ASP A 27 -13.89 3.72 5.34
C ASP A 27 -13.00 2.46 5.34
N PRO A 28 -12.27 2.16 6.45
CA PRO A 28 -11.15 1.24 6.41
C PRO A 28 -11.61 -0.11 6.92
N GLN A 29 -12.33 -0.86 6.10
CA GLN A 29 -12.39 -2.30 6.33
C GLN A 29 -11.43 -3.08 5.43
N THR A 30 -11.14 -2.56 4.24
CA THR A 30 -10.30 -3.25 3.27
C THR A 30 -9.48 -2.27 2.41
N TRP A 31 -8.18 -2.52 2.24
CA TRP A 31 -7.28 -1.75 1.36
C TRP A 31 -7.53 -2.00 -0.13
N LEU A 32 -8.25 -3.08 -0.42
CA LEU A 32 -8.76 -3.45 -1.73
C LEU A 32 -10.28 -3.53 -1.61
N SER A 33 -11.05 -3.28 -2.68
CA SER A 33 -12.50 -3.51 -2.60
C SER A 33 -12.78 -4.96 -2.17
N GLU A 34 -13.91 -5.23 -1.51
CA GLU A 34 -14.26 -6.60 -1.13
C GLU A 34 -14.23 -7.57 -2.32
N GLU A 35 -14.58 -7.07 -3.52
CA GLU A 35 -14.53 -7.81 -4.77
C GLU A 35 -13.10 -8.17 -5.16
N LEU A 36 -12.15 -7.23 -5.06
CA LEU A 36 -10.74 -7.45 -5.33
C LEU A 36 -10.09 -8.36 -4.28
N SER A 37 -10.44 -8.17 -3.02
CA SER A 37 -10.00 -9.02 -1.90
C SER A 37 -10.47 -10.46 -2.10
N LYS A 38 -11.76 -10.67 -2.43
CA LYS A 38 -12.32 -12.00 -2.74
C LYS A 38 -11.69 -12.58 -4.00
N PHE A 39 -11.44 -11.80 -5.05
CA PHE A 39 -10.80 -12.28 -6.28
C PHE A 39 -9.37 -12.80 -6.01
N ILE A 40 -8.55 -12.03 -5.29
CA ILE A 40 -7.16 -12.37 -4.99
C ILE A 40 -7.06 -13.52 -3.97
N ILE A 41 -7.94 -13.55 -2.95
CA ILE A 41 -7.90 -14.53 -1.86
C ILE A 41 -8.59 -15.85 -2.25
N SER A 42 -9.66 -15.78 -3.04
CA SER A 42 -10.59 -16.90 -3.15
C SER A 42 -10.32 -17.86 -4.31
N ILE A 43 -10.02 -17.44 -5.55
CA ILE A 43 -10.16 -18.39 -6.68
C ILE A 43 -9.32 -18.13 -7.94
N SER A 44 -8.32 -17.25 -7.94
CA SER A 44 -7.58 -17.00 -9.19
C SER A 44 -6.32 -17.85 -9.36
N SER A 45 -6.25 -18.53 -10.52
CA SER A 45 -5.03 -19.19 -10.99
C SER A 45 -3.87 -18.16 -11.07
N GLY A 46 -2.62 -18.63 -11.10
CA GLY A 46 -1.47 -17.72 -11.27
C GLY A 46 -1.61 -16.82 -12.49
N GLU A 47 -2.18 -17.37 -13.57
CA GLU A 47 -2.41 -16.69 -14.84
C GLU A 47 -3.49 -15.60 -14.74
N GLU A 48 -4.59 -15.86 -14.03
CA GLU A 48 -5.65 -14.86 -13.83
C GLU A 48 -5.16 -13.66 -13.02
N ILE A 49 -4.36 -13.90 -11.98
CA ILE A 49 -3.75 -12.81 -11.20
C ILE A 49 -2.74 -12.05 -12.08
N GLU A 50 -1.92 -12.76 -12.86
CA GLU A 50 -0.95 -12.12 -13.74
C GLU A 50 -1.63 -11.20 -14.76
N GLU A 51 -2.68 -11.67 -15.44
CA GLU A 51 -3.43 -10.84 -16.39
C GLU A 51 -4.13 -9.67 -15.69
N PHE A 52 -4.66 -9.88 -14.48
CA PHE A 52 -5.27 -8.80 -13.69
C PHE A 52 -4.26 -7.73 -13.28
N VAL A 53 -3.03 -8.10 -12.89
CA VAL A 53 -2.02 -7.14 -12.41
C VAL A 53 -1.16 -6.54 -13.52
N LYS A 54 -1.20 -7.11 -14.72
CA LYS A 54 -0.44 -6.66 -15.90
C LYS A 54 -0.62 -5.19 -16.28
N PRO A 55 -1.83 -4.59 -16.23
CA PRO A 55 -1.97 -3.16 -16.46
C PRO A 55 -1.15 -2.32 -15.48
N TYR A 56 -1.06 -2.74 -14.21
CA TYR A 56 -0.27 -2.03 -13.19
C TYR A 56 1.22 -2.22 -13.41
N ALA A 57 1.67 -3.43 -13.76
CA ALA A 57 3.07 -3.71 -14.07
C ALA A 57 3.60 -2.88 -15.25
N LEU A 58 2.72 -2.51 -16.19
CA LEU A 58 3.02 -1.57 -17.27
C LEU A 58 2.93 -0.12 -16.78
N MET A 59 1.83 0.26 -16.11
CA MET A 59 1.57 1.65 -15.74
C MET A 59 2.57 2.22 -14.72
N VAL A 60 2.99 1.44 -13.72
CA VAL A 60 3.86 1.91 -12.64
C VAL A 60 5.20 2.47 -13.15
N PRO A 61 5.99 1.77 -14.00
CA PRO A 61 7.23 2.34 -14.52
C PRO A 61 7.01 3.61 -15.36
N TYR A 62 5.92 3.70 -16.14
CA TYR A 62 5.55 4.92 -16.85
C TYR A 62 5.31 6.09 -15.88
N LEU A 63 4.54 5.86 -14.81
CA LEU A 63 4.26 6.90 -13.81
C LEU A 63 5.54 7.33 -13.10
N ILE A 64 6.40 6.40 -12.68
CA ILE A 64 7.68 6.71 -12.04
C ILE A 64 8.53 7.62 -12.93
N LYS A 65 8.66 7.28 -14.22
CA LYS A 65 9.39 8.12 -15.17
C LYS A 65 8.72 9.48 -15.37
N ALA A 66 7.40 9.53 -15.52
CA ALA A 66 6.67 10.78 -15.74
C ALA A 66 6.76 11.77 -14.56
N PHE A 67 6.88 11.26 -13.33
CA PHE A 67 7.03 12.08 -12.11
C PHE A 67 8.49 12.40 -11.75
N ALA A 68 9.46 11.78 -12.41
CA ALA A 68 10.88 12.05 -12.19
C ALA A 68 11.28 13.42 -12.76
N SER A 69 12.36 14.00 -12.23
CA SER A 69 12.91 15.24 -12.76
C SER A 69 13.42 15.01 -14.21
N PRO A 70 13.53 16.07 -15.04
CA PRO A 70 14.02 15.92 -16.41
C PRO A 70 15.39 15.25 -16.52
N ALA A 71 16.26 15.43 -15.51
CA ALA A 71 17.58 14.79 -15.47
C ALA A 71 17.51 13.28 -15.22
N GLU A 72 16.53 12.82 -14.42
CA GLU A 72 16.35 11.40 -14.07
C GLU A 72 15.57 10.64 -15.14
N GLN A 73 14.73 11.33 -15.93
CA GLN A 73 13.90 10.70 -16.96
C GLN A 73 14.71 9.93 -18.00
N ASP A 74 15.88 10.44 -18.38
CA ASP A 74 16.76 9.78 -19.36
C ASP A 74 17.43 8.52 -18.79
N GLU A 75 17.57 8.43 -17.46
CA GLU A 75 18.15 7.27 -16.76
C GLU A 75 17.11 6.19 -16.44
N LEU A 76 15.83 6.56 -16.39
CA LEU A 76 14.73 5.65 -16.04
C LEU A 76 14.18 4.91 -17.27
N ASN A 77 14.06 3.59 -17.12
CA ASN A 77 13.40 2.72 -18.08
C ASN A 77 11.89 2.64 -17.79
N ASP A 78 11.07 2.69 -18.85
CA ASP A 78 9.62 2.56 -18.78
C ASP A 78 9.11 1.15 -19.14
N ALA A 79 10.02 0.20 -19.40
CA ALA A 79 9.65 -1.19 -19.64
C ALA A 79 8.85 -1.77 -18.46
N GLY A 80 7.82 -2.53 -18.79
CA GLY A 80 6.96 -3.19 -17.81
C GLY A 80 7.72 -4.05 -16.81
N TYR A 81 7.29 -4.00 -15.56
CA TYR A 81 7.86 -4.82 -14.49
C TYR A 81 7.51 -6.29 -14.67
N LYS A 82 8.43 -7.17 -14.23
CA LYS A 82 8.18 -8.61 -14.17
C LYS A 82 7.24 -8.90 -13.01
N ILE A 83 6.15 -9.61 -13.30
CA ILE A 83 5.20 -10.05 -12.29
C ILE A 83 5.73 -11.35 -11.67
N ARG A 84 5.73 -11.42 -10.35
CA ARG A 84 6.06 -12.65 -9.62
C ARG A 84 5.01 -12.90 -8.55
N ARG A 85 4.39 -14.08 -8.57
CA ARG A 85 3.56 -14.57 -7.47
C ARG A 85 4.43 -15.35 -6.50
N CYS A 86 4.53 -14.88 -5.26
CA CYS A 86 5.22 -15.60 -4.20
C CYS A 86 4.32 -16.74 -3.71
N GLY A 87 4.59 -17.98 -4.15
CA GLY A 87 4.04 -19.17 -3.53
C GLY A 87 4.72 -19.43 -2.19
N GLU A 88 4.02 -19.99 -1.21
CA GLU A 88 4.55 -20.38 0.12
C GLU A 88 4.77 -19.26 1.16
N ILE A 89 4.17 -18.07 0.98
CA ILE A 89 4.16 -17.04 2.03
C ILE A 89 2.82 -17.01 2.76
N PRO A 90 2.78 -16.62 4.06
CA PRO A 90 1.52 -16.50 4.81
C PRO A 90 0.47 -15.67 4.07
N GLN A 91 -0.74 -16.21 3.95
CA GLN A 91 -1.85 -15.53 3.26
C GLN A 91 -2.81 -14.94 4.27
N ASN A 92 -3.28 -13.73 4.02
CA ASN A 92 -4.32 -13.14 4.83
C ASN A 92 -5.65 -13.88 4.58
N LYS A 93 -6.15 -14.56 5.61
CA LYS A 93 -7.46 -15.24 5.56
C LYS A 93 -8.58 -14.44 6.22
N LYS A 94 -8.25 -13.32 6.87
CA LYS A 94 -9.17 -12.56 7.70
C LYS A 94 -9.39 -11.16 7.14
N SER A 95 -10.64 -10.69 7.15
CA SER A 95 -10.94 -9.31 6.77
C SER A 95 -10.31 -8.32 7.75
N GLY A 96 -9.90 -7.15 7.26
CA GLY A 96 -9.28 -6.08 8.06
C GLY A 96 -7.75 -6.12 8.14
N ASP A 97 -7.13 -7.27 7.94
CA ASP A 97 -5.67 -7.44 8.13
C ASP A 97 -4.84 -7.18 6.85
N CYS A 98 -5.50 -6.96 5.71
CA CYS A 98 -4.86 -6.83 4.40
C CYS A 98 -3.79 -5.72 4.32
N GLY A 99 -4.00 -4.59 5.01
CA GLY A 99 -3.02 -3.50 5.06
C GLY A 99 -1.75 -3.88 5.82
N VAL A 100 -1.88 -4.63 6.91
CA VAL A 100 -0.74 -5.11 7.70
C VAL A 100 0.09 -6.10 6.87
N TYR A 101 -0.57 -7.02 6.17
CA TYR A 101 0.12 -7.95 5.25
C TYR A 101 0.85 -7.20 4.13
N ALA A 102 0.20 -6.23 3.48
CA ALA A 102 0.80 -5.46 2.41
C ALA A 102 2.06 -4.71 2.87
N LEU A 103 1.97 -3.96 3.97
CA LEU A 103 3.10 -3.20 4.51
C LEU A 103 4.25 -4.11 4.96
N THR A 104 3.93 -5.23 5.62
CA THR A 104 4.96 -6.19 6.06
C THR A 104 5.72 -6.75 4.87
N TYR A 105 5.05 -7.13 3.78
CA TYR A 105 5.75 -7.67 2.62
C TYR A 105 6.51 -6.62 1.81
N ILE A 106 6.05 -5.37 1.78
CA ILE A 106 6.83 -4.25 1.23
C ILE A 106 8.12 -4.07 2.03
N GLU A 107 8.03 -4.08 3.37
CA GLU A 107 9.19 -4.02 4.25
C GLU A 107 10.13 -5.22 4.02
N CYS A 108 9.58 -6.43 3.85
CA CYS A 108 10.38 -7.61 3.52
C CYS A 108 11.17 -7.44 2.22
N LEU A 109 10.53 -6.92 1.16
CA LEU A 109 11.19 -6.64 -0.11
C LEU A 109 12.26 -5.56 0.00
N ALA A 110 12.00 -4.52 0.78
CA ALA A 110 12.92 -3.38 0.93
C ALA A 110 14.19 -3.76 1.73
N LEU A 111 14.05 -4.64 2.73
CA LEU A 111 15.13 -5.06 3.63
C LEU A 111 15.77 -6.40 3.26
N ASP A 112 15.30 -7.05 2.18
CA ASP A 112 15.74 -8.39 1.76
C ASP A 112 15.62 -9.45 2.87
N VAL A 113 14.52 -9.41 3.63
CA VAL A 113 14.22 -10.39 4.68
C VAL A 113 13.24 -11.46 4.20
N ASP A 114 13.36 -12.66 4.77
CA ASP A 114 12.57 -13.82 4.34
C ASP A 114 11.07 -13.65 4.62
N MET A 115 10.27 -13.57 3.54
CA MET A 115 8.81 -13.47 3.59
C MET A 115 8.10 -14.68 4.19
N LYS A 116 8.79 -15.83 4.32
CA LYS A 116 8.22 -17.00 5.00
C LYS A 116 8.00 -16.73 6.48
N ILE A 117 8.77 -15.80 7.06
CA ILE A 117 8.57 -15.26 8.42
C ILE A 117 7.55 -14.10 8.32
N GLY A 118 6.37 -14.42 7.79
CA GLY A 118 5.32 -13.43 7.53
C GLY A 118 4.36 -13.22 8.72
N PRO A 119 3.41 -12.29 8.55
CA PRO A 119 2.34 -12.06 9.52
C PRO A 119 1.44 -13.30 9.65
N CYS A 120 0.96 -13.53 10.86
CA CYS A 120 0.00 -14.57 11.21
C CYS A 120 -0.88 -14.10 12.37
N ASP A 121 -1.97 -14.80 12.65
CA ASP A 121 -2.94 -14.39 13.68
C ASP A 121 -2.31 -14.20 15.07
N ALA A 122 -1.22 -14.92 15.36
CA ALA A 122 -0.52 -14.84 16.64
C ALA A 122 0.30 -13.55 16.80
N ASN A 123 0.85 -12.98 15.72
CA ASN A 123 1.75 -11.82 15.78
C ASN A 123 1.15 -10.54 15.16
N ILE A 124 -0.02 -10.61 14.55
CA ILE A 124 -0.57 -9.51 13.76
C ILE A 124 -0.84 -8.24 14.56
N LYS A 125 -1.28 -8.38 15.83
CA LYS A 125 -1.50 -7.23 16.72
C LYS A 125 -0.19 -6.51 17.04
N ASP A 126 0.87 -7.26 17.28
CA ASP A 126 2.19 -6.70 17.59
C ASP A 126 2.77 -5.99 16.37
N ILE A 127 2.60 -6.57 15.18
CA ILE A 127 3.00 -5.94 13.91
C ILE A 127 2.21 -4.65 13.69
N GLN A 128 0.89 -4.68 13.87
CA GLN A 128 0.05 -3.50 13.74
C GLN A 128 0.48 -2.38 14.71
N GLN A 129 0.78 -2.72 15.96
CA GLN A 129 1.29 -1.76 16.95
C GLN A 129 2.66 -1.19 16.57
N LYS A 130 3.57 -2.03 16.06
CA LYS A 130 4.88 -1.57 15.55
C LYS A 130 4.72 -0.59 14.40
N LEU A 131 3.90 -0.93 13.40
CA LEU A 131 3.62 -0.04 12.26
C LEU A 131 3.01 1.29 12.72
N ALA A 132 1.99 1.24 13.60
CA ALA A 132 1.37 2.45 14.13
C ALA A 132 2.36 3.32 14.92
N THR A 133 3.23 2.69 15.70
CA THR A 133 4.27 3.38 16.47
C THR A 133 5.30 4.03 15.54
N GLY A 134 5.76 3.31 14.51
CA GLY A 134 6.69 3.83 13.51
C GLY A 134 6.11 5.03 12.77
N MET A 135 4.87 4.94 12.29
CA MET A 135 4.18 6.06 11.63
C MET A 135 4.03 7.28 12.55
N PHE A 136 3.72 7.07 13.83
CA PHE A 136 3.59 8.15 14.81
C PHE A 136 4.94 8.83 15.09
N MET A 137 6.02 8.05 15.22
CA MET A 137 7.37 8.59 15.42
C MET A 137 7.82 9.41 14.21
N GLU A 138 7.62 8.91 12.99
CA GLU A 138 7.99 9.60 11.75
C GLU A 138 7.21 10.92 11.60
N ALA A 139 5.90 10.89 11.88
CA ALA A 139 5.07 12.09 11.81
C ALA A 139 5.54 13.18 12.79
N ASN A 140 5.94 12.79 14.00
CA ASN A 140 6.45 13.74 15.00
C ASN A 140 7.84 14.26 14.66
N HIS A 141 8.66 13.49 13.95
CA HIS A 141 9.98 13.95 13.52
C HIS A 141 9.88 15.19 12.60
N TRP A 142 8.76 15.34 11.88
CA TRP A 142 8.49 16.49 11.00
C TRP A 142 7.96 17.73 11.73
N GLU A 143 7.61 17.62 13.01
CA GLU A 143 7.23 18.78 13.83
C GLU A 143 8.46 19.45 14.48
N ASP A 144 9.61 18.77 14.46
CA ASP A 144 10.88 19.25 15.03
C ASP A 144 11.86 19.85 13.98
N LEU A 145 11.44 19.95 12.71
CA LEU A 145 12.16 20.59 11.59
C LEU A 145 11.48 21.90 11.16
#